data_AF-A0A2G9XHI2-F1
#
_entry.id   AF-A0A2G9XHI2-F1
#
_cell.length_a   1.000
_cell.length_b   1.000
_cell.length_c   1.000
_cell.angle_alpha   90.00
_cell.angle_beta   90.00
_cell.angle_gamma   90.00
#
_symmetry.space_group_name_H-M   'P 1'
#
loop_
_entity.id
_entity.type
_entity.pdbx_description
1 polymer ?
#
loop_
_entity_poly.entity_id
_entity_poly.type
_entity_poly.pdbx_seq_one_letter_code
_entity_poly.pdbx_strand_id
1 'polypeptide(L)'
;LRELAYNLWWAWNPRAQDVFATLGTKLWEEAGKNPVKMLESVSPEKLAEAAESSSFLALYSQALKQFDEYMDEIRESAYRLSTLEIKSSAPV
;
A
#
# COMPACT_ATOMS: atom_id res chain seq x y z
N LEU A 1 -1.75 4.81 -5.67
CA LEU A 1 -1.23 3.60 -6.36
C LEU A 1 0.27 3.44 -6.22
N ARG A 2 1.11 4.42 -6.64
CA ARG A 2 2.57 4.32 -6.47
C ARG A 2 3.01 4.13 -5.02
N GLU A 3 2.49 4.94 -4.10
CA GLU A 3 2.79 4.82 -2.66
C GLU A 3 2.55 3.40 -2.12
N LEU A 4 1.39 2.82 -2.44
CA LEU A 4 1.07 1.44 -2.06
C LEU A 4 2.00 0.43 -2.76
N ALA A 5 2.37 0.64 -4.03
CA ALA A 5 3.24 -0.27 -4.79
C ALA A 5 4.70 -0.27 -4.30
N TYR A 6 5.20 0.87 -3.82
CA TYR A 6 6.56 1.01 -3.30
C TYR A 6 6.72 0.60 -1.83
N ASN A 7 5.61 0.36 -1.11
CA ASN A 7 5.66 -0.08 0.27
C ASN A 7 5.49 -1.61 0.39
N LEU A 8 6.47 -2.32 0.96
CA LEU A 8 6.45 -3.78 1.07
C LEU A 8 5.21 -4.36 1.80
N TRP A 9 4.48 -3.54 2.54
CA TRP A 9 3.25 -3.92 3.22
C TRP A 9 2.22 -4.63 2.32
N TRP A 10 2.16 -4.28 1.02
CA TRP A 10 1.26 -4.97 0.09
C TRP A 10 1.56 -6.47 -0.04
N ALA A 11 2.80 -6.92 0.20
CA ALA A 11 3.20 -8.31 -0.01
C ALA A 11 2.58 -9.27 1.02
N TRP A 12 2.27 -8.78 2.22
CA TRP A 12 1.59 -9.57 3.26
C TRP A 12 0.12 -9.20 3.45
N ASN A 13 -0.40 -8.20 2.74
CA ASN A 13 -1.82 -7.85 2.77
C ASN A 13 -2.55 -8.33 1.50
N PRO A 14 -3.42 -9.37 1.61
CA PRO A 14 -4.14 -9.89 0.44
C PRO A 14 -5.07 -8.85 -0.19
N ARG A 15 -5.67 -7.94 0.59
CA ARG A 15 -6.53 -6.89 0.03
C ARG A 15 -5.76 -5.87 -0.80
N ALA A 16 -4.52 -5.58 -0.42
CA ALA A 16 -3.65 -4.73 -1.24
C ALA A 16 -3.30 -5.43 -2.57
N GLN A 17 -3.11 -6.75 -2.57
CA GLN A 17 -2.91 -7.53 -3.79
C GLN A 17 -4.17 -7.53 -4.67
N ASP A 18 -5.36 -7.60 -4.08
CA ASP A 18 -6.63 -7.55 -4.80
C ASP A 18 -6.81 -6.24 -5.57
N VAL A 19 -6.27 -5.11 -5.08
CA VAL A 19 -6.24 -3.82 -5.80
C VAL A 19 -5.54 -3.99 -7.15
N PHE A 20 -4.34 -4.56 -7.13
CA PHE A 20 -3.55 -4.75 -8.34
C PHE A 20 -4.15 -5.84 -9.24
N ALA A 21 -4.66 -6.93 -8.66
CA ALA A 21 -5.32 -7.98 -9.43
C ALA A 21 -6.60 -7.50 -10.13
N THR A 22 -7.38 -6.62 -9.48
CA THR A 22 -8.61 -6.03 -10.03
C THR A 22 -8.30 -5.00 -11.12
N LEU A 23 -7.20 -4.26 -11.00
CA LEU A 23 -6.75 -3.30 -12.01
C LEU A 23 -6.40 -3.97 -13.34
N GLY A 24 -5.94 -5.22 -13.30
CA GLY A 24 -5.70 -6.00 -14.50
C GLY A 24 -5.06 -7.34 -14.20
N THR A 25 -5.88 -8.38 -14.05
CA THR A 25 -5.44 -9.73 -13.67
C THR A 25 -4.36 -10.28 -14.60
N LYS A 26 -4.52 -10.09 -15.92
CA LYS A 26 -3.53 -10.53 -16.91
C LYS A 26 -2.19 -9.80 -16.76
N LEU A 27 -2.22 -8.48 -16.59
CA LEU A 27 -1.01 -7.68 -16.38
C LEU A 27 -0.34 -8.01 -15.04
N TRP A 28 -1.13 -8.32 -14.01
CA TRP A 28 -0.64 -8.73 -12.70
C TRP A 28 0.14 -10.05 -12.75
N GLU A 29 -0.37 -11.03 -13.50
CA GLU A 29 0.32 -12.30 -13.74
C GLU A 29 1.58 -12.12 -14.60
N GLU A 30 1.49 -11.37 -15.71
CA GLU A 30 2.62 -11.08 -16.60
C GLU A 30 3.73 -10.26 -15.91
N ALA A 31 3.36 -9.39 -14.98
CA ALA A 31 4.30 -8.66 -14.14
C ALA A 31 4.94 -9.53 -13.05
N GLY A 32 4.51 -10.78 -12.89
CA GLY A 32 5.01 -11.69 -11.87
C GLY A 32 4.60 -11.27 -10.45
N LYS A 33 3.39 -10.70 -10.29
CA LYS A 33 2.90 -10.13 -9.03
C LYS A 33 3.76 -8.97 -8.51
N ASN A 34 4.41 -8.23 -9.40
CA ASN A 34 5.15 -7.02 -9.08
C ASN A 34 4.29 -5.77 -9.39
N PRO A 35 3.80 -5.03 -8.38
CA PRO A 35 2.92 -3.90 -8.60
C PRO A 35 3.60 -2.72 -9.27
N VAL A 36 4.91 -2.53 -9.06
CA VAL A 36 5.67 -1.46 -9.73
C VAL A 36 5.75 -1.74 -11.23
N LYS A 37 6.19 -2.95 -11.60
CA LYS A 37 6.28 -3.39 -13.00
C LYS A 37 4.91 -3.37 -13.69
N MET A 38 3.86 -3.74 -12.98
CA MET A 38 2.49 -3.66 -13.49
C MET A 38 2.07 -2.21 -13.78
N LEU A 39 2.34 -1.27 -12.85
CA LEU A 39 2.00 0.15 -13.04
C LEU A 39 2.83 0.82 -14.15
N GLU A 40 4.02 0.31 -14.45
CA GLU A 40 4.80 0.75 -15.61
C GLU A 40 4.27 0.20 -16.94
N SER A 41 3.59 -0.95 -16.89
CA SER A 41 3.08 -1.65 -18.09
C SER A 41 1.60 -1.36 -18.39
N VAL A 42 0.86 -0.80 -17.43
CA VAL A 42 -0.57 -0.50 -17.60
C VAL A 42 -0.77 0.73 -18.48
N SER A 43 -1.73 0.65 -19.40
CA SER A 43 -2.08 1.80 -20.25
C SER A 43 -2.82 2.88 -19.44
N PRO A 44 -2.66 4.18 -19.80
CA PRO A 44 -3.41 5.27 -19.17
C PRO A 44 -4.92 5.09 -19.26
N GLU A 45 -5.41 4.49 -20.34
CA GLU A 45 -6.83 4.23 -20.59
C GLU A 45 -7.41 3.25 -19.56
N LYS A 46 -6.69 2.18 -19.21
CA LYS A 46 -7.11 1.24 -18.16
C LYS A 46 -7.11 1.88 -16.78
N LEU A 47 -6.16 2.77 -16.51
CA LEU A 47 -6.16 3.53 -15.26
C LEU A 47 -7.36 4.47 -15.17
N ALA A 48 -7.76 5.09 -16.28
CA ALA A 48 -8.96 5.93 -16.35
C ALA A 48 -10.24 5.10 -16.15
N GLU A 49 -10.36 3.96 -16.82
CA GLU A 49 -11.50 3.03 -16.63
C GLU A 49 -11.61 2.56 -15.18
N ALA A 50 -10.49 2.19 -14.56
CA ALA A 50 -10.46 1.82 -13.15
C ALA A 50 -10.84 2.99 -12.23
N ALA A 51 -10.46 4.21 -12.58
CA ALA A 51 -10.84 5.42 -11.82
C ALA A 51 -12.34 5.76 -11.94
N GLU A 52 -13.02 5.32 -13.00
CA GLU A 52 -14.47 5.47 -13.16
C GLU A 52 -15.27 4.34 -12.49
N SER A 53 -14.63 3.21 -12.20
CA SER A 53 -15.26 2.06 -11.54
C SER A 53 -15.42 2.30 -10.03
N SER A 54 -16.67 2.46 -9.59
CA SER A 54 -17.02 2.62 -8.17
C SER A 54 -16.58 1.42 -7.31
N SER A 55 -16.65 0.20 -7.86
CA SER A 55 -16.17 -1.01 -7.19
C SER A 55 -14.66 -0.99 -6.96
N PHE A 56 -13.90 -0.53 -7.94
CA PHE A 56 -12.45 -0.39 -7.81
C PHE A 56 -12.09 0.70 -6.79
N LEU A 57 -12.75 1.86 -6.86
CA LEU A 57 -12.54 2.94 -5.91
C LEU A 57 -12.84 2.54 -4.46
N ALA A 58 -13.91 1.77 -4.24
CA ALA A 58 -14.25 1.26 -2.91
C ALA A 58 -13.17 0.31 -2.37
N LEU A 59 -12.70 -0.63 -3.20
CA LEU A 59 -11.65 -1.56 -2.85
C LEU A 59 -10.31 -0.84 -2.59
N TYR A 60 -9.95 0.12 -3.43
CA TYR A 60 -8.77 0.96 -3.28
C TYR A 60 -8.81 1.81 -2.00
N SER A 61 -9.94 2.47 -1.73
CA SER A 61 -10.12 3.27 -0.52
C SER A 61 -10.01 2.43 0.75
N GLN A 62 -10.55 1.21 0.73
CA GLN A 62 -10.43 0.30 1.85
C GLN A 62 -8.99 -0.19 2.09
N ALA A 63 -8.26 -0.48 1.01
CA ALA A 63 -6.85 -0.84 1.11
C ALA A 63 -5.99 0.31 1.65
N LEU A 64 -6.26 1.55 1.21
CA LEU A 64 -5.60 2.74 1.74
C LEU A 64 -5.90 2.96 3.22
N LYS A 65 -7.17 2.80 3.64
CA LYS A 65 -7.54 2.95 5.05
C LYS A 65 -6.76 1.98 5.95
N GLN A 66 -6.61 0.72 5.52
CA GLN A 66 -5.80 -0.27 6.25
C GLN A 66 -4.31 0.08 6.25
N PHE A 67 -3.83 0.65 5.16
CA PHE A 67 -2.45 1.10 5.04
C PHE A 67 -2.17 2.27 6.01
N ASP A 68 -3.04 3.26 6.04
CA ASP A 68 -2.95 4.42 6.93
C ASP A 68 -2.98 3.98 8.39
N GLU A 69 -3.93 3.11 8.76
CA GLU A 69 -4.03 2.52 10.10
C GLU A 69 -2.73 1.82 10.53
N TYR A 70 -2.14 1.02 9.62
CA TYR A 70 -0.87 0.34 9.88
C TYR A 70 0.30 1.32 10.04
N MET A 71 0.40 2.32 9.17
CA MET A 71 1.49 3.30 9.22
C MET A 71 1.41 4.16 10.47
N ASP A 72 0.20 4.50 10.92
CA ASP A 72 -0.02 5.21 12.18
C ASP A 72 0.36 4.35 13.39
N GLU A 73 0.03 3.05 13.41
CA GLU A 73 0.47 2.14 14.47
C GLU A 73 2.00 2.05 14.56
N ILE A 74 2.68 1.89 13.43
CA ILE A 74 4.15 1.83 13.37
C ILE A 74 4.76 3.16 13.85
N ARG A 75 4.19 4.30 13.42
CA ARG A 75 4.66 5.63 13.81
C ARG A 75 4.50 5.86 15.31
N GLU A 76 3.36 5.52 15.89
CA GLU A 76 3.09 5.65 17.32
C GLU A 76 4.02 4.73 18.15
N SER A 77 4.31 3.54 17.64
CA SER A 77 5.27 2.61 18.23
C SER A 77 6.69 3.18 18.23
N ALA A 78 7.13 3.78 17.12
CA ALA A 78 8.43 4.43 17.01
C ALA A 78 8.56 5.65 17.94
N TYR A 79 7.50 6.45 18.08
CA TYR A 79 7.47 7.56 19.05
C TYR A 79 7.53 7.09 20.50
N ARG A 80 6.82 6.01 20.85
CA ARG A 80 6.91 5.43 22.19
C ARG A 80 8.31 4.93 22.52
N LEU A 81 9.00 4.28 21.58
CA LEU A 81 10.35 3.78 21.81
C LEU A 81 11.37 4.91 21.96
N SER A 82 11.31 5.94 21.11
CA SER A 82 12.22 7.10 21.20
C SER A 82 12.04 7.92 22.48
N THR A 83 10.81 8.06 22.99
CA THR A 83 10.55 8.79 24.24
C THR A 83 10.98 8.01 25.50
N LEU A 84 11.02 6.68 25.45
CA LEU A 84 11.52 5.84 26.53
C LEU A 84 13.06 5.88 26.61
N GLU A 85 13.77 5.94 25.48
CA GLU A 85 15.24 6.06 25.48
C GLU A 85 15.74 7.41 26.01
N ILE A 86 15.02 8.51 25.77
CA ILE A 86 15.39 9.84 26.29
C ILE A 86 15.36 9.89 27.83
N LYS A 87 14.47 9.13 28.49
CA LYS A 87 14.45 9.05 29.97
C LYS A 87 15.51 8.11 30.54
N SER A 88 16.09 7.23 29.74
CA SER A 88 17.12 6.25 30.19
C SER A 88 18.56 6.78 30.06
N SER A 89 18.78 7.93 29.42
CA SER A 89 20.12 8.47 29.14
C SER A 89 20.47 9.75 29.92
N ALA A 90 19.67 10.14 30.91
CA ALA A 90 20.05 11.22 31.82
C ALA A 90 21.24 10.74 32.69
N PRO A 91 22.42 11.37 32.63
CA PRO A 91 23.50 11.05 33.55
C PRO A 91 23.09 11.50 34.96
N VAL A 92 23.32 10.61 35.94
CA VAL A 92 23.25 10.91 37.38
C VAL A 92 24.34 11.89 37.76
#